data_AF-A0A8S3KDY3-F1
#
_entry.id   AF-A0A8S3KDY3-F1
#
_cell.length_a   1.000
_cell.length_b   1.000
_cell.length_c   1.000
_cell.angle_alpha   90.00
_cell.angle_beta   90.00
_cell.angle_gamma   90.00
#
_symmetry.space_group_name_H-M   'P 1'
#
loop_
_entity.id
_entity.type
_entity.pdbx_description
1 polymer ?
#
loop_
_entity_poly.entity_id
_entity_poly.type
_entity_poly.pdbx_seq_one_letter_code
_entity_poly.pdbx_strand_id
1 'polypeptide(L)'
;MIPSRLTVELAYMYYNPKTHKNPITLRPIMNAIHAATTGISRFLDQSIRPLFDMHAQPRPIIDGGHLLRQLEQYVRNGHLKPTTLFCTADITNLYTMLPQDESLKILKE
;
A
#
# COMPACT_ATOMS: atom_id res chain seq x y z
N MET A 1 4.45 -3.21 -18.57
CA MET A 1 5.34 -3.47 -19.72
C MET A 1 6.69 -3.94 -19.18
N ILE A 2 7.26 -5.06 -19.65
CA ILE A 2 8.65 -5.46 -19.27
C ILE A 2 9.59 -4.56 -20.08
N PRO A 3 10.58 -3.89 -19.46
CA PRO A 3 11.56 -3.12 -20.21
C PRO A 3 12.36 -4.05 -21.15
N SER A 4 12.62 -3.57 -22.36
CA SER A 4 13.55 -4.23 -23.28
C SER A 4 15.00 -4.01 -22.83
N ARG A 5 15.96 -4.75 -23.41
CA ARG A 5 17.39 -4.49 -23.17
C ARG A 5 17.83 -3.07 -23.52
N LEU A 6 17.13 -2.40 -24.43
CA LEU A 6 17.44 -1.04 -24.88
C LEU A 6 16.80 0.04 -24.00
N THR A 7 15.85 -0.35 -23.14
CA THR A 7 15.09 0.60 -22.31
C THR A 7 15.24 0.27 -20.82
N VAL A 8 16.15 -0.64 -20.46
CA VAL A 8 16.36 -1.02 -19.06
C VAL A 8 17.23 0.04 -18.38
N GLU A 9 16.84 0.43 -17.18
CA GLU A 9 17.55 1.43 -16.38
C GLU A 9 17.91 0.87 -15.01
N LEU A 10 18.97 1.40 -14.40
CA LEU A 10 19.32 1.07 -13.03
C LEU A 10 18.37 1.79 -12.08
N ALA A 11 17.82 1.06 -11.10
CA ALA A 11 17.01 1.69 -10.06
C ALA A 11 17.84 2.68 -9.24
N TYR A 12 17.26 3.82 -8.90
CA TYR A 12 17.94 4.88 -8.14
C TYR A 12 17.06 5.44 -7.04
N MET A 13 17.70 5.96 -5.99
CA MET A 13 17.02 6.59 -4.87
C MET A 13 16.95 8.10 -5.08
N TYR A 14 15.80 8.69 -4.73
CA TYR A 14 15.63 10.14 -4.63
C TYR A 14 14.79 10.49 -3.40
N TYR A 15 14.75 11.77 -3.03
CA TYR A 15 14.11 12.22 -1.79
C TYR A 15 13.00 13.22 -2.08
N ASN A 16 11.78 12.88 -1.66
CA ASN A 16 10.64 13.80 -1.71
C ASN A 16 10.49 14.56 -0.38
N PRO A 17 10.39 15.89 -0.38
CA PRO A 17 10.17 16.65 0.85
C PRO A 17 8.76 16.44 1.40
N LYS A 18 8.66 16.19 2.71
CA LYS A 18 7.40 16.19 3.47
C LYS A 18 7.14 17.61 3.98
N THR A 19 6.69 18.48 3.09
CA THR A 19 6.48 19.92 3.34
C THR A 19 5.48 20.24 4.45
N HIS A 20 4.62 19.28 4.82
CA HIS A 20 3.65 19.42 5.91
C HIS A 20 4.23 19.10 7.31
N LYS A 21 5.53 18.81 7.45
CA LYS A 21 6.18 18.53 8.74
C LYS A 21 7.15 19.65 9.13
N ASN A 22 7.33 19.88 10.43
CA ASN A 22 8.29 20.85 10.96
C ASN A 22 9.20 20.18 12.02
N PRO A 23 10.53 20.04 11.80
CA PRO A 23 11.25 20.45 10.59
C PRO A 23 10.83 19.65 9.36
N ILE A 24 11.05 20.22 8.17
CA ILE A 24 10.79 19.51 6.91
C ILE A 24 11.65 18.24 6.90
N THR A 25 10.99 17.10 6.74
CA THR A 25 11.65 15.79 6.65
C THR A 25 11.61 15.28 5.21
N LEU A 26 12.48 14.34 4.87
CA LEU A 26 12.52 13.73 3.55
C LEU A 26 11.84 12.35 3.56
N ARG A 27 11.27 11.95 2.41
CA ARG A 27 10.83 10.58 2.13
C ARG A 27 11.76 10.00 1.07
N PRO A 28 12.62 9.02 1.39
CA PRO A 28 13.38 8.30 0.38
C PRO A 28 12.40 7.49 -0.48
N ILE A 29 12.55 7.56 -1.80
CA ILE A 29 11.78 6.80 -2.78
C ILE A 29 12.76 6.12 -3.71
N MET A 30 12.52 4.84 -3.99
CA MET A 30 13.23 4.11 -5.05
C MET A 30 12.46 4.28 -6.36
N ASN A 31 13.09 4.91 -7.35
CA ASN A 31 12.61 4.82 -8.73
C ASN A 31 13.08 3.48 -9.31
N ALA A 32 12.12 2.61 -9.63
CA ALA A 32 12.35 1.34 -10.31
C ALA A 32 11.56 1.25 -11.63
N ILE A 33 11.12 2.38 -12.18
CA ILE A 33 10.53 2.43 -13.51
C ILE A 33 11.59 1.93 -14.50
N HIS A 34 11.21 0.96 -15.35
CA HIS A 34 12.10 0.28 -16.28
C HIS A 34 13.29 -0.49 -15.64
N ALA A 35 13.24 -0.76 -14.33
CA ALA A 35 14.28 -1.57 -13.70
C ALA A 35 14.32 -2.99 -14.28
N ALA A 36 15.53 -3.55 -14.37
CA ALA A 36 15.73 -4.94 -14.79
C ALA A 36 14.91 -5.95 -13.96
N THR A 37 14.60 -5.60 -12.71
CA THR A 37 13.79 -6.39 -11.78
C THR A 37 12.29 -6.37 -12.06
N THR A 38 11.79 -5.55 -13.01
CA THR A 38 10.35 -5.45 -13.31
C THR A 38 9.70 -6.80 -13.61
N GLY A 39 10.41 -7.70 -14.31
CA GLY A 39 9.92 -9.05 -14.59
C GLY A 39 9.75 -9.89 -13.32
N ILE A 40 10.76 -9.84 -12.44
CA ILE A 40 10.75 -10.53 -11.14
C ILE A 40 9.65 -9.96 -10.25
N SER A 41 9.53 -8.64 -10.14
CA SER A 41 8.48 -7.99 -9.35
C SER A 41 7.08 -8.39 -9.81
N ARG A 42 6.85 -8.49 -11.13
CA ARG A 42 5.56 -8.95 -11.66
C ARG A 42 5.29 -10.41 -11.32
N PHE A 43 6.30 -11.27 -11.48
CA PHE A 43 6.17 -12.68 -11.14
C PHE A 43 5.84 -12.87 -9.66
N LEU A 44 6.52 -12.14 -8.77
CA LEU A 44 6.25 -12.17 -7.34
C LEU A 44 4.84 -11.65 -7.02
N ASP A 45 4.43 -10.53 -7.62
CA ASP A 45 3.07 -9.98 -7.45
C ASP A 45 2.01 -11.01 -7.83
N GLN A 46 2.14 -11.65 -8.99
CA GLN A 46 1.24 -12.71 -9.44
C GLN A 46 1.24 -13.93 -8.52
N SER A 47 2.38 -14.28 -7.94
CA SER A 47 2.52 -15.42 -7.04
C SER A 47 1.92 -15.16 -5.66
N ILE A 48 2.05 -13.93 -5.15
CA ILE A 48 1.58 -13.53 -3.81
C ILE A 48 0.10 -13.12 -3.86
N ARG A 49 -0.40 -12.64 -5.00
CA ARG A 49 -1.76 -12.11 -5.14
C ARG A 49 -2.87 -13.05 -4.63
N PRO A 50 -2.84 -14.38 -4.89
CA PRO A 50 -3.85 -15.29 -4.35
C PRO A 50 -3.87 -15.35 -2.82
N LEU A 51 -2.70 -15.31 -2.17
CA LEU A 51 -2.58 -15.26 -0.71
C LEU A 51 -3.13 -13.94 -0.16
N PHE A 52 -2.79 -12.82 -0.83
CA PHE A 52 -3.36 -11.52 -0.50
C PHE A 52 -4.89 -11.55 -0.60
N ASP A 53 -5.44 -12.07 -1.69
CA ASP A 53 -6.88 -12.16 -1.86
C ASP A 53 -7.49 -13.08 -0.79
N MET A 54 -6.88 -14.21 -0.44
CA MET A 54 -7.40 -15.08 0.62
C MET A 54 -7.51 -14.38 1.99
N HIS A 55 -6.47 -13.65 2.40
CA HIS A 55 -6.39 -13.06 3.75
C HIS A 55 -6.93 -11.64 3.84
N ALA A 56 -6.86 -10.84 2.76
CA ALA A 56 -7.23 -9.43 2.76
C ALA A 56 -8.66 -9.16 2.26
N GLN A 57 -9.33 -10.12 1.61
CA GLN A 57 -10.69 -9.96 1.09
C GLN A 57 -11.80 -9.72 2.11
N PRO A 58 -11.72 -10.09 3.42
CA PRO A 58 -12.87 -9.91 4.28
C PRO A 58 -13.37 -8.46 4.34
N ARG A 59 -12.50 -7.43 4.34
CA ARG A 59 -12.90 -6.00 4.41
C ARG A 59 -11.85 -4.98 3.90
N PRO A 60 -11.34 -5.03 2.66
CA PRO A 60 -10.52 -3.93 2.19
C PRO A 60 -11.42 -2.77 1.72
N ILE A 61 -11.20 -1.59 2.31
CA ILE A 61 -11.53 -0.35 1.61
C ILE A 61 -10.56 -0.26 0.43
N ILE A 62 -11.08 -0.44 -0.78
CA ILE A 62 -10.25 -0.55 -1.99
C ILE A 62 -9.67 0.82 -2.39
N ASP A 63 -10.50 1.85 -2.30
CA ASP A 63 -10.15 3.23 -2.66
C ASP A 63 -11.06 4.23 -1.93
N GLY A 64 -10.78 5.53 -2.12
CA GLY A 64 -11.57 6.60 -1.52
C GLY A 64 -13.03 6.66 -1.97
N GLY A 65 -13.33 6.31 -3.22
CA GLY A 65 -14.71 6.26 -3.72
C GLY A 65 -15.50 5.10 -3.12
N HIS A 66 -14.87 3.94 -2.96
CA HIS A 66 -15.44 2.78 -2.26
C HIS A 66 -15.75 3.13 -0.80
N LEU A 67 -14.83 3.82 -0.11
CA LEU A 67 -15.06 4.31 1.25
C LEU A 67 -16.29 5.20 1.34
N LEU A 68 -16.41 6.20 0.45
CA LEU A 68 -17.55 7.12 0.46
C LEU A 68 -18.89 6.36 0.28
N ARG A 69 -18.95 5.42 -0.67
CA ARG A 69 -20.16 4.59 -0.86
C ARG A 69 -20.50 3.77 0.38
N GLN A 70 -19.51 3.19 1.05
CA GLN A 70 -19.72 2.45 2.30
C GLN A 70 -20.21 3.34 3.44
N LEU A 71 -19.67 4.56 3.56
CA LEU A 71 -20.13 5.53 4.57
C LEU A 71 -21.56 6.00 4.29
N GLU A 72 -21.92 6.27 3.04
CA GLU A 72 -23.30 6.59 2.66
C GLU A 72 -24.27 5.46 2.98
N GLN A 73 -23.86 4.21 2.77
CA GLN A 73 -24.66 3.05 3.14
C GLN A 73 -24.78 2.92 4.67
N TYR A 74 -23.70 3.16 5.42
CA TYR A 74 -23.71 3.20 6.88
C TYR A 74 -24.70 4.24 7.42
N VAL A 75 -24.75 5.43 6.80
CA VAL A 75 -25.74 6.48 7.13
C VAL A 75 -27.16 6.03 6.77
N ARG A 76 -27.39 5.53 5.54
CA ARG A 76 -28.71 5.07 5.08
C ARG A 76 -29.29 3.95 5.94
N ASN A 77 -28.44 3.10 6.49
CA ASN A 77 -28.84 2.02 7.40
C ASN A 77 -29.11 2.51 8.84
N GLY A 78 -29.00 3.82 9.12
CA GLY A 78 -29.26 4.40 10.43
C GLY A 78 -28.19 4.07 11.48
N HIS A 79 -26.99 3.66 11.06
CA HIS A 79 -25.90 3.35 11.99
C HIS A 79 -25.19 4.61 12.51
N LEU A 80 -25.28 5.73 11.79
CA LEU A 80 -24.77 7.01 12.26
C LEU A 80 -25.76 7.61 13.27
N LYS A 81 -25.33 7.70 14.53
CA LYS A 81 -26.13 8.22 15.65
C LYS A 81 -25.47 9.47 16.22
N PRO A 82 -26.22 10.33 16.95
CA PRO A 82 -25.62 11.45 17.69
C PRO A 82 -24.54 11.03 18.70
N THR A 83 -24.57 9.76 19.15
CA THR A 83 -23.59 9.17 20.06
C THR A 83 -22.41 8.50 19.35
N THR A 84 -22.34 8.54 18.02
CA THR A 84 -21.23 7.95 17.26
C THR A 84 -19.96 8.77 17.49
N LEU A 85 -18.90 8.09 17.93
CA LEU A 85 -17.57 8.68 18.09
C LEU A 85 -16.74 8.46 16.82
N PHE A 86 -16.03 9.51 16.41
CA PHE A 86 -15.05 9.44 15.32
C PHE A 86 -13.65 9.35 15.92
N CYS A 87 -12.99 8.23 15.66
CA CYS A 87 -11.61 8.00 16.07
C CYS A 87 -10.74 7.95 14.81
N THR A 88 -9.60 8.64 14.85
CA THR A 88 -8.59 8.56 13.79
C THR A 88 -7.30 7.98 14.36
N ALA A 89 -6.67 7.12 13.59
CA ALA A 89 -5.36 6.55 13.88
C ALA A 89 -4.51 6.66 12.62
N ASP A 90 -3.23 7.01 12.80
CA ASP A 90 -2.25 7.07 11.73
C ASP A 90 -1.13 6.07 12.00
N ILE A 91 -0.82 5.24 11.00
CA ILE A 91 0.28 4.28 11.09
C ILE A 91 1.53 4.95 10.52
N THR A 92 2.47 5.27 11.40
CA THR A 92 3.73 5.88 10.98
C THR A 92 4.69 4.84 10.39
N ASN A 93 5.41 5.22 9.33
CA ASN A 93 6.51 4.43 8.76
C ASN A 93 6.14 2.99 8.35
N LEU A 94 4.89 2.74 7.93
CA LEU A 94 4.35 1.42 7.60
C LEU A 94 5.34 0.53 6.81
N TYR A 95 5.81 0.99 5.66
CA TYR A 95 6.69 0.21 4.78
C TYR A 95 8.02 -0.22 5.43
N THR A 96 8.59 0.61 6.30
CA THR A 96 9.88 0.29 6.96
C THR A 96 9.71 -0.50 8.24
N MET A 97 8.48 -0.61 8.75
CA MET A 97 8.14 -1.33 9.98
C MET A 97 7.48 -2.68 9.71
N LEU A 98 7.43 -3.14 8.45
CA LEU A 98 6.87 -4.44 8.11
C LEU A 98 7.70 -5.57 8.75
N PRO A 99 7.06 -6.46 9.54
CA PRO A 99 7.76 -7.55 10.23
C PRO A 99 8.18 -8.62 9.22
N GLN A 100 9.47 -8.66 8.89
CA GLN A 100 9.99 -9.49 7.79
C GLN A 100 9.87 -10.99 8.09
N ASP A 101 10.21 -11.42 9.30
CA ASP A 101 10.19 -12.83 9.68
C ASP A 101 8.77 -13.40 9.69
N GLU A 102 7.81 -12.65 10.22
CA GLU A 102 6.39 -12.98 10.19
C GLU A 102 5.86 -13.02 8.76
N SER A 103 6.24 -12.05 7.92
CA SER A 103 5.84 -12.01 6.50
C SER A 103 6.33 -13.24 5.74
N LEU A 104 7.56 -13.70 6.01
CA LEU A 104 8.11 -14.92 5.41
C LEU A 104 7.43 -16.20 5.90
N LYS A 105 6.92 -16.23 7.14
CA LYS A 105 6.15 -17.37 7.65
C LYS A 105 4.81 -17.50 6.91
N ILE A 106 4.12 -16.38 6.68
CA ILE A 106 2.84 -16.36 5.93
C ILE A 106 3.03 -16.89 4.50
N LEU A 107 4.17 -16.65 3.87
CA LEU A 107 4.46 -17.14 2.51
C LEU A 107 4.79 -18.65 2.43
N LYS A 108 4.98 -19.33 3.57
CA LYS A 108 5.30 -20.77 3.63
C LYS A 108 4.08 -21.66 3.84
N GLU A 109 2.93 -21.08 4.15
CA GLU A 109 1.64 -21.78 4.28
C GLU A 109 1.06 -22.10 2.90
#